data_AF-A0A841L2W8-F1
#
_entry.id   AF-A0A841L2W8-F1
#
_cell.length_a   1.000
_cell.length_b   1.000
_cell.length_c   1.000
_cell.angle_alpha   90.00
_cell.angle_beta   90.00
_cell.angle_gamma   90.00
#
_symmetry.space_group_name_H-M   'P 1'
#
loop_
_entity.id
_entity.type
_entity.pdbx_description
1 polymer ?
#
loop_
_entity_poly.entity_id
_entity_poly.type
_entity_poly.pdbx_seq_one_letter_code
_entity_poly.pdbx_strand_id
1 'polypeptide(L)'
;MEQLKGLLGEEIYHQVKEKAGDRKLMFDDENFIPKSRFNKVIQKKNAYKDQVKLLNDKLTEIQKIVQDNEELVKNLQEINEKLSQQNEKIKEKCFLNAIHLQATKMNGKNMDAVSRLIDKKSLIMLEDGTIMGLEEQLKSLRESKPFLFAEDTLSYLGKIHDYVESLMHTRMIEKL
;
A
#
# COMPACT_ATOMS: atom_id res chain seq x y z
N MET A 1 -2.71 -45.46 -64.55
CA MET A 1 -2.01 -46.23 -65.61
C MET A 1 -2.95 -46.67 -66.73
N GLU A 2 -4.17 -47.17 -66.42
CA GLU A 2 -5.20 -47.46 -67.44
C GLU A 2 -5.67 -46.21 -68.22
N GLN A 3 -5.89 -45.09 -67.52
CA GLN A 3 -6.22 -43.81 -68.18
C GLN A 3 -5.12 -43.34 -69.15
N LEU A 4 -3.86 -43.72 -68.91
CA LEU A 4 -2.75 -43.38 -69.79
C LEU A 4 -2.75 -44.17 -71.09
N LYS A 5 -2.98 -45.47 -70.95
CA LYS A 5 -3.04 -46.40 -72.08
C LYS A 5 -4.22 -46.07 -72.99
N GLY A 6 -5.34 -45.60 -72.41
CA GLY A 6 -6.50 -45.09 -73.16
C GLY A 6 -6.28 -43.77 -73.89
N LEU A 7 -5.53 -42.83 -73.30
CA LEU A 7 -5.26 -41.50 -73.91
C LEU A 7 -4.14 -41.54 -74.98
N LEU A 8 -3.14 -42.39 -74.78
CA LEU A 8 -1.96 -42.46 -75.67
C LEU A 8 -2.09 -43.54 -76.75
N GLY A 9 -2.95 -44.55 -76.56
CA GLY A 9 -2.97 -45.77 -77.38
C GLY A 9 -1.84 -46.74 -76.99
N GLU A 10 -2.02 -48.04 -77.28
CA GLU A 10 -1.10 -49.10 -76.81
C GLU A 10 0.35 -48.91 -77.30
N GLU A 11 0.53 -48.48 -78.55
CA GLU A 11 1.84 -48.32 -79.18
C GLU A 11 2.66 -47.18 -78.57
N ILE A 12 2.05 -46.01 -78.38
CA ILE A 12 2.72 -44.83 -77.80
C ILE A 12 2.94 -45.02 -76.30
N TYR A 13 1.99 -45.67 -75.61
CA TYR A 13 2.17 -46.02 -74.21
C TYR A 13 3.40 -46.92 -73.98
N HIS A 14 3.63 -47.91 -74.85
CA HIS A 14 4.81 -48.77 -74.76
C HIS A 14 6.12 -48.00 -74.98
N GLN A 15 6.21 -47.14 -75.99
CA GLN A 15 7.41 -46.31 -76.22
C GLN A 15 7.67 -45.32 -75.09
N VAL A 16 6.62 -44.71 -74.55
CA VAL A 16 6.72 -43.77 -73.43
C VAL A 16 7.13 -44.51 -72.16
N LYS A 17 6.59 -45.70 -71.90
CA LYS A 17 6.97 -46.53 -70.74
C LYS A 17 8.43 -47.01 -70.84
N GLU A 18 8.87 -47.42 -72.03
CA GLU A 18 10.25 -47.86 -72.26
C GLU A 18 11.26 -46.71 -72.10
N LYS A 19 10.96 -45.51 -72.62
CA LYS A 19 11.81 -44.32 -72.44
C LYS A 19 11.73 -43.71 -71.05
N ALA A 20 10.58 -43.81 -70.39
CA ALA A 20 10.41 -43.33 -69.03
C ALA A 20 11.17 -44.21 -68.03
N GLY A 21 11.27 -45.52 -68.28
CA GLY A 21 11.89 -46.46 -67.34
C GLY A 21 11.18 -46.44 -65.99
N ASP A 22 11.94 -46.34 -64.90
CA ASP A 22 11.40 -46.21 -63.52
C ASP A 22 10.90 -44.80 -63.15
N ARG A 23 10.92 -43.85 -64.10
CA ARG A 23 10.50 -42.47 -63.82
C ARG A 23 8.98 -42.40 -63.62
N LYS A 24 8.58 -41.88 -62.46
CA LYS A 24 7.17 -41.71 -62.10
C LYS A 24 6.54 -40.60 -62.94
N LEU A 25 5.77 -40.99 -63.95
CA LEU A 25 5.00 -40.08 -64.79
C LEU A 25 3.79 -39.55 -64.00
N MET A 26 3.69 -38.23 -63.86
CA MET A 26 2.57 -37.55 -63.22
C MET A 26 1.77 -36.81 -64.29
N PHE A 27 0.44 -36.98 -64.22
CA PHE A 27 -0.51 -36.31 -65.09
C PHE A 27 -1.14 -35.19 -64.26
N ASP A 28 -1.48 -34.09 -64.93
CA ASP A 28 -2.14 -32.95 -64.32
C ASP A 28 -3.62 -33.32 -64.07
N ASP A 29 -3.83 -34.26 -63.14
CA ASP A 29 -5.12 -34.42 -62.47
C ASP A 29 -5.29 -33.19 -61.57
N GLU A 30 -6.50 -32.67 -61.43
CA GLU A 30 -6.85 -31.47 -60.63
C GLU A 30 -6.31 -31.46 -59.18
N ASN A 31 -5.77 -32.60 -58.70
CA ASN A 31 -5.10 -32.78 -57.41
C ASN A 31 -3.56 -32.61 -57.42
N PHE A 32 -2.92 -32.27 -58.54
CA PHE A 32 -1.47 -32.07 -58.58
C PHE A 32 -1.08 -30.72 -57.96
N ILE A 33 -0.49 -30.76 -56.76
CA ILE A 33 0.04 -29.57 -56.08
C ILE A 33 1.56 -29.52 -56.28
N PRO A 34 2.10 -28.49 -56.96
CA PRO A 34 3.54 -28.33 -57.11
C PRO A 34 4.23 -28.25 -55.73
N LYS A 35 5.31 -29.02 -55.55
CA LYS A 35 6.11 -29.04 -54.30
C LYS A 35 6.50 -27.64 -53.81
N SER A 36 6.73 -26.71 -54.74
CA SER A 36 7.00 -25.29 -54.44
C SER A 36 5.84 -24.60 -53.72
N ARG A 37 4.58 -24.83 -54.12
CA ARG A 37 3.38 -24.28 -53.46
C ARG A 37 3.20 -24.91 -52.08
N PHE A 38 3.36 -26.23 -51.97
CA PHE A 38 3.27 -26.93 -50.68
C PHE A 38 4.33 -26.46 -49.68
N ASN A 39 5.59 -26.35 -50.12
CA ASN A 39 6.69 -25.84 -49.29
C ASN A 39 6.42 -24.38 -48.85
N LYS A 40 5.91 -23.52 -49.74
CA LYS A 40 5.53 -22.14 -49.39
C LYS A 40 4.43 -22.11 -48.32
N VAL A 41 3.43 -22.98 -48.43
CA VAL A 41 2.36 -23.08 -47.43
C VAL A 41 2.89 -23.59 -46.09
N ILE A 42 3.77 -24.59 -46.09
CA ILE A 42 4.42 -25.08 -44.87
C ILE A 42 5.26 -23.98 -44.22
N GLN A 43 6.07 -23.26 -44.99
CA GLN A 43 6.88 -22.15 -44.47
C GLN A 43 6.00 -21.06 -43.86
N LYS A 44 4.93 -20.65 -44.53
CA LYS A 44 3.95 -19.70 -43.99
C LYS A 44 3.27 -20.22 -42.73
N LYS A 45 2.85 -21.49 -42.72
CA LYS A 45 2.22 -22.14 -41.57
C LYS A 45 3.16 -22.16 -40.36
N ASN A 46 4.42 -22.51 -40.57
CA ASN A 46 5.43 -22.54 -39.51
C ASN A 46 5.71 -21.13 -39.00
N ALA A 47 5.92 -20.16 -39.90
CA ALA A 47 6.12 -18.77 -39.52
C ALA A 47 4.93 -18.21 -38.72
N TYR A 48 3.69 -18.50 -39.13
CA TYR A 48 2.51 -18.10 -38.35
C TYR A 48 2.41 -18.81 -37.01
N LYS A 49 2.73 -20.11 -36.95
CA LYS A 49 2.77 -20.86 -35.70
C LYS A 49 3.79 -20.26 -34.73
N ASP A 50 4.95 -19.86 -35.21
CA ASP A 50 6.00 -19.25 -34.40
C ASP A 50 5.60 -17.84 -33.94
N GLN A 51 4.95 -17.05 -34.80
CA GLN A 51 4.37 -15.75 -34.42
C GLN A 51 3.29 -15.89 -33.35
N VAL A 52 2.39 -16.87 -33.49
CA VAL A 52 1.33 -17.13 -32.50
C VAL A 52 1.92 -17.55 -31.16
N LYS A 53 2.96 -18.39 -31.15
CA LYS A 53 3.67 -18.74 -29.91
C LYS A 53 4.28 -17.50 -29.25
N LEU A 54 5.01 -16.70 -30.01
CA LEU A 54 5.63 -15.47 -29.50
C LEU A 54 4.59 -14.50 -28.90
N LEU A 55 3.43 -14.36 -29.55
CA LEU A 55 2.34 -13.51 -29.05
C LEU A 55 1.72 -14.07 -27.77
N ASN A 56 1.52 -15.39 -27.69
CA ASN A 56 1.01 -16.04 -26.48
C ASN A 56 1.99 -15.87 -25.32
N ASP A 57 3.28 -16.08 -25.53
CA ASP A 57 4.30 -15.90 -24.50
C ASP A 57 4.28 -14.47 -23.96
N LYS A 58 4.25 -13.46 -24.85
CA LYS A 58 4.11 -12.04 -24.46
C LYS A 58 2.82 -11.73 -23.72
N LEU A 59 1.69 -12.32 -24.14
CA LEU A 59 0.41 -12.14 -23.44
C LEU A 59 0.47 -12.72 -22.03
N THR A 60 1.07 -13.89 -21.85
CA THR A 60 1.22 -14.48 -20.50
C THR A 60 2.16 -13.66 -19.63
N GLU A 61 3.21 -13.07 -20.19
CA GLU A 61 4.11 -12.16 -19.48
C GLU A 61 3.38 -10.87 -19.07
N ILE A 62 2.62 -10.26 -19.98
CA ILE A 62 1.79 -9.08 -19.68
C ILE A 62 0.74 -9.41 -18.61
N GLN A 63 0.08 -10.58 -18.69
CA GLN A 63 -0.91 -11.00 -17.70
C GLN A 63 -0.29 -11.14 -16.30
N LYS A 64 0.91 -11.72 -16.18
CA LYS A 64 1.63 -11.80 -14.91
C LYS A 64 1.95 -10.41 -14.36
N ILE A 65 2.48 -9.52 -15.19
CA ILE A 65 2.80 -8.14 -14.78
C ILE A 65 1.53 -7.41 -14.30
N VAL A 66 0.39 -7.62 -14.95
CA VAL A 66 -0.89 -7.02 -14.52
C VAL A 66 -1.34 -7.60 -13.17
N GLN A 67 -1.25 -8.92 -12.96
CA GLN A 67 -1.60 -9.56 -11.68
C GLN A 67 -0.71 -9.08 -10.53
N ASP A 68 0.61 -9.06 -10.74
CA ASP A 68 1.56 -8.56 -9.75
C ASP A 68 1.28 -7.08 -9.40
N ASN A 69 0.90 -6.26 -10.39
CA ASN A 69 0.49 -4.88 -10.16
C ASN A 69 -0.81 -4.76 -9.36
N GLU A 70 -1.82 -5.59 -9.62
CA GLU A 70 -3.06 -5.62 -8.84
C GLU A 70 -2.81 -6.00 -7.37
N GLU A 71 -1.94 -6.98 -7.12
CA GLU A 71 -1.53 -7.37 -5.76
C GLU A 71 -0.74 -6.25 -5.07
N LEU A 72 0.19 -5.60 -5.77
CA LEU A 72 0.93 -4.46 -5.24
C LEU A 72 0.00 -3.28 -4.87
N VAL A 73 -1.01 -2.99 -5.70
CA VAL A 73 -2.00 -1.94 -5.41
C VAL A 73 -2.80 -2.28 -4.16
N LYS A 74 -3.28 -3.52 -4.01
CA LYS A 74 -3.98 -3.97 -2.79
C LYS A 74 -3.10 -3.85 -1.55
N ASN A 75 -1.86 -4.32 -1.63
CA ASN A 75 -0.91 -4.24 -0.51
C ASN A 75 -0.63 -2.78 -0.12
N LEU A 76 -0.49 -1.87 -1.08
CA LEU A 76 -0.33 -0.44 -0.82
C LEU A 76 -1.56 0.17 -0.14
N GLN A 77 -2.77 -0.20 -0.56
CA GLN A 77 -4.00 0.25 0.09
C GLN A 77 -4.05 -0.21 1.54
N GLU A 78 -3.80 -1.50 1.82
CA GLU A 78 -3.77 -2.03 3.17
C GLU A 78 -2.70 -1.37 4.06
N ILE A 79 -1.50 -1.14 3.50
CA ILE A 79 -0.41 -0.48 4.23
C ILE A 79 -0.79 0.98 4.55
N ASN A 80 -1.38 1.70 3.59
CA ASN A 80 -1.83 3.08 3.81
C ASN A 80 -2.94 3.16 4.87
N GLU A 81 -3.90 2.25 4.85
CA GLU A 81 -4.94 2.16 5.88
C GLU A 81 -4.35 1.87 7.27
N LYS A 82 -3.42 0.90 7.35
CA LYS A 82 -2.71 0.58 8.59
C LYS A 82 -1.89 1.78 9.10
N LEU A 83 -1.21 2.50 8.21
CA LEU A 83 -0.45 3.70 8.56
C LEU A 83 -1.36 4.83 9.07
N SER A 84 -2.51 5.06 8.44
CA SER A 84 -3.48 6.06 8.90
C SER A 84 -3.97 5.73 10.31
N GLN A 85 -4.37 4.49 10.55
CA GLN A 85 -4.82 4.04 11.88
C GLN A 85 -3.72 4.12 12.94
N GLN A 86 -2.48 3.79 12.58
CA GLN A 86 -1.33 3.91 13.49
C GLN A 86 -1.02 5.37 13.80
N ASN A 87 -1.05 6.26 12.81
CA ASN A 87 -0.83 7.69 12.99
C ASN A 87 -1.87 8.33 13.89
N GLU A 88 -3.15 7.97 13.74
CA GLU A 88 -4.22 8.41 14.64
C GLU A 88 -3.98 7.93 16.07
N LYS A 89 -3.66 6.65 16.27
CA LYS A 89 -3.33 6.09 17.59
C LYS A 89 -2.10 6.77 18.22
N ILE A 90 -1.09 7.09 17.43
CA ILE A 90 0.10 7.80 17.91
C ILE A 90 -0.26 9.22 18.32
N LYS A 91 -1.01 9.95 17.50
CA LYS A 91 -1.50 11.30 17.84
C LYS A 91 -2.31 11.28 19.13
N GLU A 92 -3.27 10.37 19.25
CA GLU A 92 -4.08 10.23 20.47
C GLU A 92 -3.22 9.98 21.72
N LYS A 93 -2.22 9.10 21.62
CA LYS A 93 -1.29 8.82 22.72
C LYS A 93 -0.44 10.05 23.06
N CYS A 94 0.07 10.77 22.07
CA CYS A 94 0.83 12.01 22.27
C CYS A 94 -0.02 13.07 22.99
N PHE A 95 -1.27 13.27 22.55
CA PHE A 95 -2.22 14.16 23.21
C PHE A 95 -2.48 13.73 24.66
N LEU A 96 -2.77 12.45 24.89
CA LEU A 96 -2.99 11.92 26.24
C LEU A 96 -1.79 12.16 27.16
N ASN A 97 -0.58 11.85 26.69
CA ASN A 97 0.65 12.01 27.46
C ASN A 97 0.91 13.47 27.82
N ALA A 98 0.73 14.39 26.86
CA ALA A 98 0.92 15.82 27.10
C ALA A 98 -0.12 16.38 28.07
N ILE A 99 -1.38 15.93 27.98
CA ILE A 99 -2.42 16.27 28.96
C ILE A 99 -2.04 15.76 30.34
N HIS A 100 -1.59 14.51 30.45
CA HIS A 100 -1.19 13.92 31.74
C HIS A 100 0.00 14.67 32.34
N LEU A 101 0.99 15.05 31.53
CA LEU A 101 2.16 15.82 31.98
C LEU A 101 1.74 17.18 32.55
N GLN A 102 0.88 17.91 31.84
CA GLN A 102 0.42 19.22 32.30
C GLN A 102 -0.53 19.12 33.50
N ALA A 103 -1.43 18.12 33.52
CA ALA A 103 -2.28 17.85 34.67
C ALA A 103 -1.44 17.53 35.91
N THR A 104 -0.36 16.75 35.77
CA THR A 104 0.58 16.44 36.86
C THR A 104 1.24 17.72 37.39
N LYS A 105 1.71 18.59 36.50
CA LYS A 105 2.29 19.89 36.89
C LYS A 105 1.30 20.79 37.65
N MET A 106 0.01 20.64 37.39
CA MET A 106 -1.06 21.36 38.09
C MET A 106 -1.62 20.61 39.31
N ASN A 107 -0.92 19.58 39.79
CA ASN A 107 -1.33 18.74 40.92
C ASN A 107 -2.67 18.00 40.69
N GLY A 108 -2.97 17.58 39.45
CA GLY A 108 -4.15 16.76 39.15
C GLY A 108 -4.15 15.46 39.95
N LYS A 109 -5.24 15.17 40.67
CA LYS A 109 -5.37 13.95 41.48
C LYS A 109 -5.57 12.70 40.64
N ASN A 110 -6.26 12.84 39.50
CA ASN A 110 -6.52 11.75 38.56
C ASN A 110 -6.40 12.28 37.13
N MET A 111 -5.28 11.97 36.48
CA MET A 111 -4.99 12.43 35.12
C MET A 111 -5.98 11.90 34.09
N ASP A 112 -6.49 10.67 34.26
CA ASP A 112 -7.50 10.08 33.38
C ASP A 112 -8.85 10.81 33.49
N ALA A 113 -9.24 11.20 34.70
CA ALA A 113 -10.46 11.98 34.92
C ALA A 113 -10.31 13.39 34.34
N VAL A 114 -9.14 14.02 34.51
CA VAL A 114 -8.81 15.32 33.93
C VAL A 114 -8.80 15.23 32.40
N SER A 115 -8.17 14.22 31.81
CA SER A 115 -8.01 14.09 30.35
C SER A 115 -9.33 13.81 29.62
N ARG A 116 -10.32 13.23 30.29
CA ARG A 116 -11.70 13.06 29.77
C ARG A 116 -12.49 14.37 29.70
N LEU A 117 -12.10 15.37 30.48
CA LEU A 117 -12.79 16.66 30.57
C LEU A 117 -12.17 17.74 29.68
N ILE A 118 -11.02 17.46 29.08
CA ILE A 118 -10.31 18.32 28.14
C ILE A 118 -10.86 18.13 26.73
N ASP A 119 -11.16 19.22 26.03
CA ASP A 119 -11.63 19.17 24.65
C ASP A 119 -10.47 19.07 23.67
N LYS A 120 -10.09 17.82 23.36
CA LYS A 120 -8.99 17.50 22.44
C LYS A 120 -9.17 18.07 21.03
N LYS A 121 -10.39 18.39 20.59
CA LYS A 121 -10.63 18.92 19.23
C LYS A 121 -10.21 20.38 19.09
N SER A 122 -10.24 21.11 20.19
CA SER A 122 -9.83 22.52 20.24
C SER A 122 -8.31 22.71 20.43
N LEU A 123 -7.58 21.62 20.65
CA LEU A 123 -6.15 21.64 20.95
C LEU A 123 -5.31 21.55 19.68
N ILE A 124 -4.29 22.40 19.60
CA ILE A 124 -3.35 22.41 18.47
C ILE A 124 -1.99 21.92 18.98
N MET A 125 -1.50 20.83 18.41
CA MET A 125 -0.15 20.32 18.69
C MET A 125 0.84 21.04 17.78
N LEU A 126 1.80 21.73 18.39
CA LEU A 126 2.89 22.42 17.71
C LEU A 126 4.05 21.45 17.41
N GLU A 127 4.95 21.85 16.51
CA GLU A 127 6.11 21.06 16.09
C GLU A 127 7.11 20.78 17.23
N ASP A 128 7.13 21.65 18.25
CA ASP A 128 7.94 21.50 19.46
C ASP A 128 7.35 20.49 20.47
N GLY A 129 6.17 19.92 20.19
CA GLY A 129 5.45 19.01 21.07
C GLY A 129 4.60 19.72 22.14
N THR A 130 4.53 21.06 22.12
CA THR A 130 3.64 21.85 22.98
C THR A 130 2.21 21.79 22.45
N ILE A 131 1.23 21.75 23.35
CA ILE A 131 -0.18 21.80 22.98
C ILE A 131 -0.76 23.15 23.38
N MET A 132 -1.08 23.96 22.38
CA MET A 132 -1.75 25.25 22.58
C MET A 132 -3.19 25.05 23.06
N GLY A 133 -3.64 25.92 23.97
CA GLY A 133 -4.99 25.88 24.57
C GLY A 133 -5.14 24.89 25.73
N LEU A 134 -4.20 23.96 25.91
CA LEU A 134 -4.27 22.96 26.98
C LEU A 134 -4.14 23.60 28.37
N GLU A 135 -3.22 24.56 28.53
CA GLU A 135 -2.99 25.22 29.81
C GLU A 135 -4.20 26.05 30.25
N GLU A 136 -4.83 26.77 29.32
CA GLU A 136 -6.04 27.57 29.57
C GLU A 136 -7.20 26.67 29.99
N GLN A 137 -7.41 25.54 29.29
CA GLN A 137 -8.45 24.58 29.65
C GLN A 137 -8.20 23.94 31.02
N LEU A 138 -6.95 23.61 31.35
CA LEU A 138 -6.62 23.07 32.67
C LEU A 138 -6.83 24.11 33.79
N LYS A 139 -6.52 25.39 33.56
CA LYS A 139 -6.81 26.47 34.51
C LYS A 139 -8.31 26.65 34.73
N SER A 140 -9.09 26.73 33.65
CA SER A 140 -10.55 26.82 33.72
C SER A 140 -11.18 25.58 34.40
N LEU A 141 -10.62 24.39 34.13
CA LEU A 141 -11.04 23.15 34.77
C LEU A 141 -10.73 23.15 36.27
N ARG A 142 -9.59 23.73 36.68
CA ARG A 142 -9.22 23.88 38.09
C ARG A 142 -10.15 24.82 38.84
N GLU A 143 -10.58 25.91 38.21
CA GLU A 143 -11.53 26.86 38.79
C GLU A 143 -12.94 26.27 38.91
N SER A 144 -13.41 25.59 37.86
CA SER A 144 -14.75 25.01 37.82
C SER A 144 -14.89 23.72 38.62
N LYS A 145 -13.84 22.90 38.67
CA LYS A 145 -13.80 21.58 39.33
C LYS A 145 -12.54 21.42 40.18
N PRO A 146 -12.40 22.21 41.26
CA PRO A 146 -11.21 22.21 42.10
C PRO A 146 -10.93 20.85 42.75
N PHE A 147 -11.96 20.04 43.00
CA PHE A 147 -11.83 18.71 43.60
C PHE A 147 -10.95 17.73 42.80
N LEU A 148 -10.80 17.96 41.49
CA LEU A 148 -9.94 17.16 40.60
C LEU A 148 -8.44 17.45 40.79
N PHE A 149 -8.11 18.55 41.46
CA PHE A 149 -6.74 19.00 41.68
C PHE A 149 -6.43 18.98 43.17
N ALA A 150 -5.23 18.56 43.52
CA ALA A 150 -4.73 18.64 44.89
C ALA A 150 -4.34 20.08 45.19
N GLU A 151 -4.54 20.43 46.44
CA GLU A 151 -4.10 21.70 46.97
C GLU A 151 -2.57 21.79 46.94
N ASP A 152 -2.06 22.98 46.65
CA ASP A 152 -0.63 23.23 46.53
C ASP A 152 0.00 23.29 47.93
N THR A 153 0.35 22.12 48.48
CA THR A 153 0.91 21.98 49.83
C THR A 153 2.22 22.75 50.03
N LEU A 154 2.98 22.97 48.94
CA LEU A 154 4.17 23.83 48.93
C LEU A 154 3.82 25.31 49.15
N SER A 155 2.73 25.79 48.55
CA SER A 155 2.22 27.14 48.81
C SER A 155 1.82 27.36 50.26
N TYR A 156 1.23 26.33 50.91
CA TYR A 156 0.88 26.41 52.33
C TYR A 156 2.12 26.45 53.24
N LEU A 157 3.15 25.67 52.94
CA LEU A 157 4.40 25.70 53.71
C LEU A 157 5.07 27.08 53.66
N GLY A 158 5.09 27.71 52.49
CA GLY A 158 5.64 29.07 52.32
C GLY A 158 4.87 30.11 53.15
N LYS A 159 3.53 30.10 53.08
CA LYS A 159 2.70 31.02 53.88
C LYS A 159 2.90 30.82 55.39
N ILE A 160 3.09 29.58 55.84
CA ILE A 160 3.38 29.28 57.24
C ILE A 160 4.77 29.80 57.63
N HIS A 161 5.78 29.58 56.78
CA HIS A 161 7.14 30.08 57.01
C HIS A 161 7.16 31.62 57.12
N ASP A 162 6.56 32.32 56.15
CA ASP A 162 6.47 33.79 56.14
C ASP A 162 5.74 34.33 57.38
N TYR A 163 4.66 33.66 57.80
CA TYR A 163 3.92 34.01 59.02
C TYR A 163 4.77 33.83 60.29
N VAL A 164 5.54 32.74 60.38
CA VAL A 164 6.43 32.48 61.51
C VAL A 164 7.59 33.48 61.55
N GLU A 165 8.20 33.82 60.41
CA GLU A 165 9.25 34.85 60.35
C GLU A 165 8.73 36.22 60.77
N SER A 166 7.56 36.63 60.28
CA SER A 166 6.91 37.89 60.68
C SER A 166 6.66 37.96 62.19
N LEU A 167 6.20 36.87 62.81
CA LEU A 167 6.02 36.78 64.26
C LEU A 167 7.34 36.83 65.03
N MET A 168 8.41 36.21 64.52
CA MET A 168 9.74 36.28 65.13
C MET A 168 10.31 37.70 65.06
N HIS A 169 10.16 38.39 63.94
CA HIS A 169 10.57 39.78 63.79
C HIS A 169 9.80 40.71 64.72
N THR A 170 8.48 40.55 64.83
CA THR A 170 7.64 41.37 65.72
C THR A 170 8.04 41.19 67.19
N ARG A 171 8.25 39.95 67.64
CA ARG A 171 8.71 39.65 69.01
C ARG A 171 10.12 40.13 69.31
N MET A 172 11.00 40.21 68.32
CA MET A 172 12.35 40.76 68.50
C MET A 172 12.31 42.29 68.70
N ILE A 173 11.39 42.98 68.02
CA ILE A 173 11.20 44.43 68.18
C ILE A 173 10.58 44.77 69.53
N GLU A 174 9.62 43.97 70.02
CA GLU A 174 8.98 44.19 71.33
C GLU A 174 9.90 43.92 72.55
N LYS A 175 11.05 43.27 72.34
CA LYS A 175 12.02 42.94 73.40
C LYS A 175 13.20 43.91 73.49
N LEU A 176 13.28 44.92 72.63
CA LEU A 176 14.24 46.02 72.65
C LEU A 176 13.63 47.23 73.38
#